data_AF-A0A7V3IU46-F1
#
_entry.id   AF-A0A7V3IU46-F1
#
_cell.length_a   1.000
_cell.length_b   1.000
_cell.length_c   1.000
_cell.angle_alpha   90.00
_cell.angle_beta   90.00
_cell.angle_gamma   90.00
#
_symmetry.space_group_name_H-M   'P 1'
#
loop_
_entity.id
_entity.type
_entity.pdbx_description
1 polymer ?
#
loop_
_entity_poly.entity_id
_entity_poly.type
_entity_poly.pdbx_seq_one_letter_code
_entity_poly.pdbx_strand_id
1 'polypeptide(L)'
;MGKDTMSQYEKYILTKYDLNKLKDDSELQLTSVPSYINLRYYKPYKSPELLPKDAMAPNWILKDLKDQTHHLTDYKGQVVLIDFFYKSSYPCMLSLPIMQNLHEKYRNKGFEVIGIDPFDIKEKDEIDRFLA
;
A
#
# COMPACT_ATOMS: atom_id res chain seq x y z
N MET A 1 -19.29 4.31 1.10
CA MET A 1 -18.07 4.23 0.26
C MET A 1 -18.23 5.11 -0.98
N GLY A 2 -17.54 6.26 -0.99
CA GLY A 2 -17.63 7.29 -2.02
C GLY A 2 -17.02 6.88 -3.37
N LYS A 3 -17.36 7.64 -4.42
CA LYS A 3 -16.94 7.45 -5.82
C LYS A 3 -15.47 7.82 -6.04
N ASP A 4 -14.54 7.16 -5.36
CA ASP A 4 -13.12 7.35 -5.63
C ASP A 4 -12.72 6.51 -6.85
N THR A 5 -12.16 7.17 -7.87
CA THR A 5 -11.70 6.51 -9.10
C THR A 5 -10.47 5.67 -8.79
N MET A 6 -10.66 4.36 -8.66
CA MET A 6 -9.58 3.40 -8.37
C MET A 6 -8.71 3.19 -9.60
N SER A 7 -7.41 3.46 -9.51
CA SER A 7 -6.42 3.10 -10.53
C SER A 7 -5.53 1.98 -9.97
N GLN A 8 -5.81 0.74 -10.38
CA GLN A 8 -4.99 -0.43 -10.04
C GLN A 8 -4.16 -0.83 -11.25
N TYR A 9 -2.89 -1.14 -11.03
CA TYR A 9 -2.00 -1.66 -12.06
C TYR A 9 -1.78 -3.15 -11.83
N GLU A 10 -2.02 -3.94 -12.87
CA GLU A 10 -1.74 -5.37 -12.87
C GLU A 10 -0.56 -5.65 -13.79
N LYS A 11 0.41 -6.45 -13.30
CA LYS A 11 1.56 -6.86 -14.11
C LYS A 11 1.30 -8.25 -14.68
N TYR A 12 1.08 -8.30 -15.98
CA TYR A 12 1.02 -9.54 -16.74
C TYR A 12 2.39 -9.83 -17.36
N ILE A 13 2.93 -11.02 -17.11
CA ILE A 13 4.16 -11.50 -17.75
C ILE A 13 3.76 -12.56 -18.77
N LEU A 14 3.83 -12.21 -20.05
CA LEU A 14 3.67 -13.16 -21.14
C LEU A 14 4.94 -14.01 -21.24
N THR A 15 4.87 -15.26 -20.79
CA THR A 15 5.98 -16.22 -20.84
C THR A 15 6.02 -17.01 -22.15
N LYS A 16 4.92 -17.04 -22.89
CA LYS A 16 4.79 -17.70 -24.19
C LYS A 16 3.79 -16.93 -25.05
N TYR A 17 4.17 -16.66 -26.29
CA TYR A 17 3.32 -15.99 -27.28
C TYR A 17 3.58 -16.60 -28.66
N ASP A 18 2.57 -16.54 -29.53
CA ASP A 18 2.68 -16.85 -30.96
C ASP A 18 2.00 -15.72 -31.73
N LEU A 19 2.71 -15.09 -32.66
CA LEU A 19 2.28 -13.87 -33.34
C LEU A 19 2.03 -14.18 -34.81
N ASN A 20 0.75 -14.31 -35.16
CA ASN A 20 0.28 -14.80 -36.47
C ASN A 20 0.72 -13.96 -37.69
N LYS A 21 1.23 -12.74 -37.49
CA LYS A 21 1.56 -11.77 -38.57
C LYS A 21 2.75 -10.88 -38.22
N LEU A 22 3.78 -11.42 -37.58
CA LEU A 22 5.04 -10.68 -37.53
C LEU A 22 5.67 -10.68 -38.92
N LYS A 23 5.86 -9.49 -39.50
CA LYS A 23 6.56 -9.35 -40.78
C LYS A 23 8.07 -9.31 -40.60
N ASP A 24 8.52 -8.71 -39.50
CA ASP A 24 9.93 -8.54 -39.15
C ASP A 24 10.06 -8.35 -37.62
N ASP A 25 10.98 -9.08 -37.00
CA ASP A 25 11.28 -9.00 -35.57
C ASP A 25 11.89 -7.64 -35.17
N SER A 26 12.42 -6.87 -36.14
CA SER A 26 12.91 -5.51 -35.91
C SER A 26 11.81 -4.55 -35.41
N GLU A 27 10.55 -4.84 -35.73
CA GLU A 27 9.39 -4.07 -35.25
C GLU A 27 9.16 -4.22 -33.73
N LEU A 28 9.71 -5.26 -33.09
CA LEU A 28 9.62 -5.49 -31.64
C LEU A 28 10.78 -4.87 -30.85
N GLN A 29 11.71 -4.20 -31.51
CA GLN A 29 12.83 -3.55 -30.83
C GLN A 29 12.44 -2.18 -30.28
N LEU A 30 13.07 -1.76 -29.17
CA LEU A 30 12.86 -0.41 -28.61
C LEU A 30 13.12 0.73 -29.62
N THR A 31 13.94 0.47 -30.64
CA THR A 31 14.24 1.40 -31.73
C THR A 31 13.08 1.62 -32.71
N SER A 32 12.07 0.74 -32.75
CA SER A 32 10.87 0.90 -33.59
C SER A 32 9.84 1.85 -32.97
N VAL A 33 10.01 2.21 -31.69
CA VAL A 33 9.12 3.12 -30.97
C VAL A 33 9.19 4.52 -31.62
N PRO A 34 8.06 5.08 -32.09
CA PRO A 34 8.05 6.40 -32.71
C PRO A 34 8.60 7.49 -31.79
N SER A 35 9.32 8.45 -32.36
CA SER A 35 10.01 9.52 -31.63
C SER A 35 9.09 10.45 -30.83
N TYR A 36 7.79 10.49 -31.14
CA TYR A 36 6.80 11.24 -30.37
C TYR A 36 6.39 10.54 -29.05
N ILE A 37 6.78 9.28 -28.86
CA ILE A 37 6.54 8.55 -27.61
C ILE A 37 7.67 8.87 -26.64
N ASN A 38 7.32 9.48 -25.51
CA ASN A 38 8.27 9.72 -24.43
C ASN A 38 8.50 8.42 -23.65
N LEU A 39 9.57 7.70 -24.00
CA LEU A 39 10.04 6.56 -23.21
C LEU A 39 10.54 7.05 -21.84
N ARG A 40 9.86 6.65 -20.77
CA ARG A 40 10.36 6.84 -19.41
C ARG A 40 11.14 5.59 -19.02
N TYR A 41 12.43 5.75 -18.74
CA TYR A 41 13.22 4.68 -18.14
C TYR A 41 12.66 4.35 -16.77
N TYR A 42 11.97 3.21 -16.68
CA TYR A 42 11.53 2.67 -15.41
C TYR A 42 12.77 2.32 -14.59
N LYS A 43 13.00 3.06 -13.51
CA LYS A 43 13.94 2.65 -12.48
C LYS A 43 13.18 1.70 -11.56
N PRO A 44 13.53 0.40 -11.50
CA PRO A 44 12.87 -0.51 -10.58
C PRO A 44 13.03 0.03 -9.16
N TYR A 45 11.92 0.04 -8.43
CA TYR A 45 11.95 0.35 -7.02
C TYR A 45 12.83 -0.70 -6.33
N LYS A 46 13.94 -0.26 -5.73
CA LYS A 46 14.78 -1.12 -4.92
C LYS A 46 14.10 -1.25 -3.57
N SER A 47 13.42 -2.38 -3.35
CA SER A 47 12.81 -2.67 -2.06
C SER A 47 13.86 -2.53 -0.96
N PRO A 48 13.57 -1.81 0.13
CA PRO A 48 14.46 -1.73 1.27
C PRO A 48 14.64 -3.12 1.89
N GLU A 49 15.75 -3.32 2.57
CA GLU A 49 15.93 -4.51 3.41
C GLU A 49 14.86 -4.53 4.49
N LEU A 50 14.24 -5.70 4.68
CA LEU A 50 13.25 -5.90 5.72
C LEU A 50 13.91 -5.87 7.09
N LEU A 51 13.16 -5.43 8.10
CA LEU A 51 13.61 -5.52 9.48
C LEU A 51 13.89 -6.99 9.84
N PRO A 52 15.01 -7.29 10.52
CA PRO A 52 15.26 -8.62 11.03
C PRO A 52 14.15 -9.08 11.97
N LYS A 53 13.91 -10.39 12.00
CA LYS A 53 13.07 -10.98 13.05
C LYS A 53 13.67 -10.64 14.42
N ASP A 54 12.81 -10.31 15.38
CA ASP A 54 13.18 -9.94 16.76
C ASP A 54 13.93 -8.59 16.90
N ALA A 55 14.08 -7.83 15.81
CA ALA A 55 14.56 -6.46 15.90
C ALA A 55 13.57 -5.58 16.67
N MET A 56 14.10 -4.65 17.46
CA MET A 56 13.27 -3.65 18.14
C MET A 56 12.53 -2.80 17.08
N ALA A 57 11.21 -2.71 17.21
CA ALA A 57 10.39 -1.91 16.32
C ALA A 57 10.86 -0.45 16.31
N PRO A 58 11.04 0.19 15.13
CA PRO A 58 11.41 1.59 15.05
C PRO A 58 10.39 2.47 15.76
N ASN A 59 10.88 3.40 16.59
CA ASN A 59 10.01 4.33 17.29
C ASN A 59 9.35 5.31 16.30
N TRP A 60 8.13 5.71 16.60
CA TRP A 60 7.38 6.70 15.83
C TRP A 60 6.50 7.54 16.75
N ILE A 61 6.15 8.72 16.23
CA ILE A 61 5.24 9.68 16.84
C ILE A 61 4.33 10.15 15.71
N LEU A 62 3.04 9.83 15.80
CA LEU A 62 2.07 10.10 14.75
C LEU A 62 0.83 10.74 15.35
N LYS A 63 0.11 11.50 14.54
CA LYS A 63 -1.21 12.02 14.90
C LYS A 63 -2.28 11.16 14.26
N ASP A 64 -3.32 10.87 15.02
CA ASP A 64 -4.52 10.24 14.47
C ASP A 64 -5.46 11.27 13.83
N LEU A 65 -6.59 10.77 13.36
CA LEU A 65 -7.66 11.53 12.72
C LEU A 65 -8.24 12.64 13.62
N LYS A 66 -8.23 12.42 14.95
CA LYS A 66 -8.72 13.35 15.97
C LYS A 66 -7.63 14.30 16.48
N ASP A 67 -6.48 14.37 15.80
CA ASP A 67 -5.28 15.12 16.19
C ASP A 67 -4.67 14.68 17.54
N GLN A 68 -5.04 13.50 18.05
CA GLN A 68 -4.37 12.92 19.20
C GLN A 68 -2.98 12.42 18.77
N THR A 69 -1.96 12.80 19.54
CA THR A 69 -0.59 12.34 19.32
C THR A 69 -0.41 11.00 20.03
N HIS A 70 0.12 10.03 19.29
CA HIS A 70 0.42 8.69 19.76
C HIS A 70 1.92 8.42 19.59
N HIS A 71 2.54 7.86 20.62
CA HIS A 71 3.90 7.34 20.57
C HIS A 71 3.85 5.82 20.58
N LEU A 72 4.74 5.15 19.84
CA LEU A 72 4.84 3.68 19.93
C LEU A 72 5.07 3.21 21.37
N THR A 73 5.78 4.01 22.17
CA THR A 73 6.05 3.72 23.58
C THR A 73 4.80 3.69 24.47
N ASP A 74 3.71 4.30 24.06
CA ASP A 74 2.45 4.33 24.81
C ASP A 74 1.78 2.96 24.82
N TYR A 75 2.13 2.10 23.85
CA TYR A 75 1.61 0.74 23.71
C TYR A 75 2.50 -0.33 24.33
N LYS A 76 3.51 0.05 25.13
CA LYS A 76 4.39 -0.91 25.81
C LYS A 76 3.58 -1.87 26.69
N GLY A 77 3.93 -3.16 26.62
CA GLY A 77 3.23 -4.23 27.33
C GLY A 77 2.04 -4.80 26.56
N GLN A 78 1.70 -4.24 25.39
CA GLN A 78 0.69 -4.76 24.48
C GLN A 78 1.37 -5.42 23.26
N VAL A 79 0.66 -6.37 22.65
CA VAL A 79 0.99 -6.87 21.31
C VAL A 79 0.35 -5.91 20.31
N VAL A 80 1.19 -5.26 19.49
CA VAL A 80 0.72 -4.27 18.51
C VAL A 80 0.86 -4.82 17.10
N LEU A 81 -0.23 -4.84 16.35
CA LEU A 81 -0.25 -5.09 14.91
C LEU A 81 -0.32 -3.75 14.18
N ILE A 82 0.68 -3.45 13.35
CA ILE A 82 0.69 -2.26 12.49
C ILE A 82 0.31 -2.70 11.08
N ASP A 83 -0.78 -2.14 10.55
CA ASP A 83 -1.24 -2.37 9.18
C ASP A 83 -1.03 -1.09 8.35
N PHE A 84 -0.20 -1.20 7.31
CA PHE A 84 0.02 -0.09 6.38
C PHE A 84 -0.98 -0.19 5.24
N PHE A 85 -1.97 0.69 5.24
CA PHE A 85 -3.03 0.73 4.24
C PHE A 85 -3.01 2.05 3.49
N TYR A 86 -3.79 2.15 2.42
CA TYR A 86 -4.05 3.44 1.79
C TYR A 86 -5.44 3.47 1.19
N LYS A 87 -6.01 4.68 1.11
CA LYS A 87 -7.31 4.89 0.48
C LYS A 87 -7.33 4.38 -0.96
N SER A 88 -8.45 3.78 -1.37
CA SER A 88 -8.62 3.21 -2.73
C SER A 88 -7.74 1.99 -3.06
N SER A 89 -7.19 1.32 -2.05
CA SER A 89 -6.65 -0.03 -2.19
C SER A 89 -7.74 -1.08 -1.99
N TYR A 90 -8.19 -1.72 -3.08
CA TYR A 90 -9.20 -2.79 -3.01
C TYR A 90 -8.86 -3.91 -2.02
N PRO A 91 -7.65 -4.51 -2.02
CA PRO A 91 -7.32 -5.55 -1.04
C PRO A 91 -7.27 -5.02 0.39
N CYS A 92 -6.86 -3.76 0.63
CA CYS A 92 -6.92 -3.18 1.97
C CYS A 92 -8.37 -3.03 2.44
N MET A 93 -9.31 -2.62 1.57
CA MET A 93 -10.72 -2.53 1.97
C MET A 93 -11.30 -3.87 2.44
N LEU A 94 -10.83 -4.98 1.86
CA LEU A 94 -11.22 -6.32 2.31
C LEU A 94 -10.54 -6.72 3.63
N SER A 95 -9.36 -6.19 3.95
CA SER A 95 -8.66 -6.47 5.22
C SER A 95 -9.21 -5.68 6.40
N LEU A 96 -9.69 -4.44 6.20
CA LEU A 96 -10.15 -3.57 7.29
C LEU A 96 -11.18 -4.24 8.23
N PRO A 97 -12.26 -4.90 7.75
CA PRO A 97 -13.22 -5.57 8.64
C PRO A 97 -12.59 -6.73 9.43
N ILE A 98 -11.60 -7.42 8.84
CA ILE A 98 -10.89 -8.53 9.49
C ILE A 98 -10.02 -7.98 10.63
N MET A 99 -9.33 -6.87 10.39
CA MET A 99 -8.52 -6.19 11.39
C MET A 99 -9.37 -5.68 12.57
N GLN A 100 -10.53 -5.08 12.27
CA GLN A 100 -11.50 -4.66 13.29
C GLN A 100 -11.97 -5.84 14.14
N ASN A 101 -12.35 -6.96 13.52
CA ASN A 101 -12.78 -8.16 14.24
C ASN A 101 -11.67 -8.74 15.14
N LEU A 102 -10.41 -8.70 14.68
CA LEU A 102 -9.26 -9.13 15.48
C LEU A 102 -9.04 -8.22 16.69
N HIS A 103 -9.10 -6.90 16.50
CA HIS A 103 -9.01 -5.94 17.60
C HIS A 103 -10.10 -6.20 18.64
N GLU A 104 -11.36 -6.26 18.23
CA GLU A 104 -12.48 -6.46 19.15
C GLU A 104 -12.36 -7.75 19.96
N LYS A 105 -11.89 -8.83 19.34
CA LYS A 105 -11.70 -10.13 19.98
C LYS A 105 -10.58 -10.14 21.02
N TYR A 106 -9.52 -9.36 20.83
CA TYR A 106 -8.30 -9.45 21.63
C TYR A 106 -7.93 -8.17 22.40
N ARG A 107 -8.61 -7.04 22.21
CA ARG A 107 -8.30 -5.77 22.89
C ARG A 107 -8.23 -5.88 24.41
N ASN A 108 -9.13 -6.65 25.02
CA ASN A 108 -9.16 -6.89 26.46
C ASN A 108 -8.05 -7.83 26.96
N LYS A 109 -7.21 -8.35 26.05
CA LYS A 109 -6.08 -9.24 26.31
C LYS A 109 -4.73 -8.58 26.00
N GLY A 110 -4.70 -7.24 25.87
CA GLY A 110 -3.49 -6.49 25.58
C GLY A 110 -3.05 -6.59 24.12
N PHE A 111 -4.01 -6.58 23.18
CA PHE A 111 -3.74 -6.54 21.75
C PHE A 111 -4.31 -5.26 21.13
N GLU A 112 -3.50 -4.55 20.35
CA GLU A 112 -3.90 -3.32 19.69
C GLU A 112 -3.60 -3.41 18.18
N VAL A 113 -4.47 -2.79 17.36
CA VAL A 113 -4.30 -2.70 15.92
C VAL A 113 -4.18 -1.24 15.53
N ILE A 114 -3.12 -0.88 14.81
CA ILE A 114 -2.85 0.49 14.38
C ILE A 114 -2.76 0.49 12.85
N GLY A 115 -3.73 1.14 12.21
CA GLY A 115 -3.70 1.42 10.78
C GLY A 115 -2.91 2.69 10.50
N ILE A 116 -1.94 2.63 9.58
CA ILE A 116 -1.14 3.78 9.13
C ILE A 116 -1.33 3.95 7.62
N ASP A 117 -1.82 5.12 7.21
CA ASP A 117 -1.77 5.55 5.81
C ASP A 117 -0.54 6.45 5.59
N PRO A 118 0.51 5.97 4.88
CA PRO A 118 1.72 6.74 4.66
C PRO A 118 1.56 7.82 3.56
N PHE A 119 0.42 7.84 2.87
CA PHE A 119 0.14 8.76 1.76
C PHE A 119 -0.93 9.79 2.09
N ASP A 120 -1.59 9.68 3.24
CA ASP A 120 -2.66 10.58 3.65
C ASP A 120 -2.16 12.03 3.77
N ILE A 121 -2.82 12.92 3.03
CA ILE A 121 -2.72 14.36 3.15
C ILE A 121 -4.04 14.84 3.73
N LYS A 122 -4.04 15.16 5.03
CA LYS A 122 -5.24 15.47 5.82
C LYS A 122 -6.18 16.48 5.16
N GLU A 123 -5.65 17.51 4.48
CA GLU A 123 -6.47 18.51 3.80
C GLU A 123 -7.15 18.04 2.51
N LYS A 124 -6.68 16.93 1.92
CA LYS A 124 -7.03 16.50 0.57
C LYS A 124 -7.77 15.17 0.52
N ASP A 125 -7.40 14.22 1.37
CA ASP A 125 -7.83 12.83 1.19
C ASP A 125 -9.09 12.47 1.99
N GLU A 126 -9.45 13.31 2.97
CA GLU A 126 -10.72 13.27 3.72
C GLU A 126 -11.05 11.87 4.26
N ILE A 127 -10.02 11.18 4.76
CA ILE A 127 -10.06 9.77 5.16
C ILE A 127 -11.14 9.47 6.20
N ASP A 128 -11.48 10.46 7.04
CA ASP A 128 -12.59 10.38 8.00
C ASP A 128 -13.92 10.01 7.34
N ARG A 129 -14.21 10.54 6.13
CA ARG A 129 -15.44 10.21 5.39
C ARG A 129 -15.40 8.83 4.77
N PHE A 130 -14.21 8.31 4.52
CA PHE A 130 -14.02 6.97 3.98
C PHE A 130 -14.23 5.91 5.07
N LEU A 131 -13.84 6.22 6.31
CA LEU A 131 -13.93 5.33 7.47
C LEU A 131 -15.26 5.45 8.24
N ALA A 132 -16.01 6.53 8.03
CA ALA A 132 -17.38 6.72 8.55
C ALA A 132 -18.42 5.87 7.80
#